data_AF-A0A2V9PDV5-F1
#
_entry.id   AF-A0A2V9PDV5-F1
#
_cell.length_a   1.000
_cell.length_b   1.000
_cell.length_c   1.000
_cell.angle_alpha   90.00
_cell.angle_beta   90.00
_cell.angle_gamma   90.00
#
_symmetry.space_group_name_H-M   'P 1'
#
loop_
_entity.id
_entity.type
_entity.pdbx_description
1 polymer ?
#
loop_
_entity_poly.entity_id
_entity_poly.type
_entity_poly.pdbx_seq_one_letter_code
_entity_poly.pdbx_strand_id
1 'polypeptide(L)'
;MVNYPGDTDAMRLKILALLVYLTVSAFAQSNDELRRQAYLGVSLRIAEPGSGAELRKVEASSVADRPGLKSGDHILEINGTRLDSRKTLNQVLRSLHGGDHARFKLTRAGKEAETTAILEALPSENLQGVEIIHDSVQTAGGFRLRTIITRPLNKPGRLPVIFMVGWLSCDSSEYPLGADDGFGQLLHDLATRSGMVLFRTDKPGTGDSEGPPCDTLDFKTELEGYRASFQTLAKYDFIDANRIFVLGMSNGGGIVPLVPQGRHVNAYIVVGGWVKTWFEHMIELERRRVQLAGTPQIRLLSQ
;
A
#
# COMPACT_ATOMS: atom_id res chain seq x y z
N MET A 1 -16.81 73.36 25.50
CA MET A 1 -16.51 71.97 25.89
C MET A 1 -17.02 71.06 24.79
N VAL A 2 -16.11 70.51 23.99
CA VAL A 2 -16.43 69.64 22.86
C VAL A 2 -16.73 68.25 23.41
N ASN A 3 -17.94 67.74 23.14
CA ASN A 3 -18.39 66.41 23.52
C ASN A 3 -18.00 65.42 22.40
N TYR A 4 -17.13 64.45 22.70
CA TYR A 4 -16.89 63.30 21.82
C TYR A 4 -17.87 62.18 22.21
N PRO A 5 -18.78 61.73 21.31
CA PRO A 5 -19.59 60.56 21.57
C PRO A 5 -18.72 59.29 21.46
N GLY A 6 -18.68 58.52 22.54
CA GLY A 6 -17.88 57.31 22.69
C GLY A 6 -18.35 56.16 21.81
N ASP A 7 -17.47 55.71 20.93
CA ASP A 7 -16.84 54.38 20.82
C ASP A 7 -17.60 53.09 21.26
N THR A 8 -18.93 53.07 21.33
CA THR A 8 -19.68 51.84 21.63
C THR A 8 -20.09 51.06 20.38
N ASP A 9 -20.31 51.74 19.25
CA ASP A 9 -20.74 51.10 18.01
C ASP A 9 -19.58 50.51 17.20
N ALA A 10 -18.41 51.14 17.24
CA ALA A 10 -17.19 50.59 16.63
C ALA A 10 -16.72 49.31 17.34
N MET A 11 -16.94 49.21 18.66
CA MET A 11 -16.61 48.03 19.44
C MET A 11 -17.57 46.86 19.17
N ARG A 12 -18.88 47.13 19.01
CA ARG A 12 -19.87 46.10 18.64
C ARG A 12 -19.67 45.57 17.22
N LEU A 13 -19.31 46.42 16.26
CA LEU A 13 -19.03 46.01 14.89
C LEU A 13 -17.75 45.16 14.79
N LYS A 14 -16.72 45.49 15.58
CA LYS A 14 -15.49 44.67 15.68
C LYS A 14 -15.74 43.31 16.33
N ILE A 15 -16.60 43.23 17.35
CA ILE A 15 -16.95 41.96 18.00
C ILE A 15 -17.79 41.07 17.07
N LEU A 16 -18.72 41.63 16.29
CA LEU A 16 -19.47 40.86 15.29
C LEU A 16 -18.58 40.39 14.14
N ALA A 17 -17.65 41.22 13.67
CA ALA A 17 -16.69 40.84 12.63
C ALA A 17 -15.72 39.76 13.13
N LEU A 18 -15.31 39.79 14.41
CA LEU A 18 -14.48 38.76 15.03
C LEU A 18 -15.23 37.44 15.20
N LEU A 19 -16.52 37.48 15.56
CA LEU A 19 -17.38 36.29 15.68
C LEU A 19 -17.72 35.66 14.32
N VAL A 20 -17.86 36.46 13.26
CA VAL A 20 -18.00 35.96 11.88
C VAL A 20 -16.67 35.44 11.33
N TYR A 21 -15.53 36.01 11.72
CA TYR A 21 -14.21 35.41 11.41
C TYR A 21 -13.95 34.09 12.16
N LEU A 22 -14.48 33.96 13.39
CA LEU A 22 -14.34 32.75 14.20
C LEU A 22 -15.28 31.61 13.77
N THR A 23 -16.36 31.87 13.03
CA THR A 23 -17.28 30.83 12.52
C THR A 23 -17.04 30.43 11.06
N VAL A 24 -16.15 31.14 10.35
CA VAL A 24 -15.61 30.72 9.04
C VAL A 24 -14.17 30.19 9.18
N SER A 25 -13.84 29.61 10.35
CA SER A 25 -12.93 28.46 10.36
C SER A 25 -13.73 27.24 9.94
N ALA A 26 -14.21 27.27 8.69
CA ALA A 26 -14.65 26.08 7.99
C ALA A 26 -13.55 25.05 8.15
N PHE A 27 -13.95 23.83 8.50
CA PHE A 27 -13.12 22.63 8.51
C PHE A 27 -12.19 22.61 7.29
N ALA A 28 -11.00 23.18 7.43
CA ALA A 28 -9.84 22.76 6.69
C ALA A 28 -9.44 21.45 7.38
N GLN A 29 -10.22 20.40 7.12
CA GLN A 29 -9.71 19.05 7.19
C GLN A 29 -8.56 19.07 6.19
N SER A 30 -7.34 19.27 6.68
CA SER A 30 -6.17 18.93 5.88
C SER A 30 -6.47 17.53 5.36
N ASN A 31 -6.52 17.37 4.03
CA ASN A 31 -6.55 16.04 3.44
C ASN A 31 -5.23 15.37 3.84
N ASP A 32 -5.22 14.80 5.04
CA ASP A 32 -4.16 14.04 5.67
C ASP A 32 -4.16 12.63 5.08
N GLU A 33 -4.32 12.57 3.76
CA GLU A 33 -4.31 11.35 2.97
C GLU A 33 -2.87 11.00 2.65
N LEU A 34 -2.56 9.70 2.69
CA LEU A 34 -1.27 9.20 2.26
C LEU A 34 -1.04 9.52 0.78
N ARG A 35 0.18 9.97 0.44
CA ARG A 35 0.50 10.31 -0.94
C ARG A 35 0.45 9.04 -1.79
N ARG A 36 -0.30 9.07 -2.89
CA ARG A 36 -0.34 7.96 -3.86
C ARG A 36 1.03 7.73 -4.48
N GLN A 37 1.48 6.48 -4.52
CA GLN A 37 2.66 6.07 -5.27
C GLN A 37 2.57 6.50 -6.75
N ALA A 38 3.72 6.71 -7.36
CA ALA A 38 3.81 7.11 -8.75
C ALA A 38 3.49 5.97 -9.72
N TYR A 39 2.82 6.31 -10.81
CA TYR A 39 2.68 5.47 -11.99
C TYR A 39 3.61 5.95 -13.11
N LEU A 40 4.60 5.13 -13.46
CA LEU A 40 5.53 5.45 -14.54
C LEU A 40 5.07 4.89 -15.89
N GLY A 41 4.24 3.82 -15.90
CA GLY A 41 3.84 3.13 -17.13
C GLY A 41 5.02 2.48 -17.88
N VAL A 42 6.00 1.96 -17.15
CA VAL A 42 7.19 1.30 -17.73
C VAL A 42 7.46 -0.06 -17.13
N SER A 43 8.04 -0.94 -17.95
CA SER A 43 8.67 -2.17 -17.48
C SER A 43 10.19 -1.97 -17.45
N LEU A 44 10.76 -2.06 -16.26
CA LEU A 44 12.20 -1.92 -16.01
C LEU A 44 12.81 -3.25 -15.61
N ARG A 45 13.99 -3.57 -16.14
CA ARG A 45 14.74 -4.77 -15.78
C ARG A 45 16.22 -4.42 -15.61
N ILE A 46 16.79 -4.83 -14.48
CA ILE A 46 18.25 -4.85 -14.33
C ILE A 46 18.74 -6.22 -14.76
N ALA A 47 19.52 -6.27 -15.84
CA ALA A 47 20.08 -7.50 -16.37
C ALA A 47 21.25 -7.98 -15.51
N GLU A 48 22.19 -7.08 -15.25
CA GLU A 48 23.39 -7.33 -14.45
C GLU A 48 23.59 -6.19 -13.45
N PRO A 49 24.16 -6.46 -12.26
CA PRO A 49 24.49 -5.40 -11.32
C PRO A 49 25.35 -4.29 -11.97
N GLY A 50 24.99 -3.04 -11.74
CA GLY A 50 25.67 -1.87 -12.29
C GLY A 50 25.34 -1.53 -13.75
N SER A 51 24.48 -2.31 -14.44
CA SER A 51 24.09 -2.03 -15.83
C SER A 51 23.08 -0.89 -16.00
N GLY A 52 22.54 -0.37 -14.90
CA GLY A 52 21.31 0.42 -14.93
C GLY A 52 20.08 -0.44 -15.25
N ALA A 53 18.91 0.18 -15.13
CA ALA A 53 17.62 -0.44 -15.42
C ALA A 53 17.25 -0.24 -16.90
N GLU A 54 17.19 -1.34 -17.63
CA GLU A 54 16.77 -1.38 -19.02
C GLU A 54 15.25 -1.20 -19.10
N LEU A 55 14.83 -0.23 -19.92
CA LEU A 55 13.45 0.03 -20.23
C LEU A 55 13.00 -0.93 -21.34
N ARG A 56 12.18 -1.91 -20.97
CA ARG A 56 11.67 -2.95 -21.87
C ARG A 56 10.40 -2.52 -22.59
N LYS A 57 9.48 -1.88 -21.87
CA LYS A 57 8.19 -1.42 -22.39
C LYS A 57 7.88 -0.03 -21.85
N VAL A 58 7.41 0.86 -22.72
CA VAL A 58 6.73 2.11 -22.36
C VAL A 58 5.27 1.93 -22.75
N GLU A 59 4.35 2.23 -21.85
CA GLU A 59 2.93 2.28 -22.17
C GLU A 59 2.60 3.58 -22.89
N ALA A 60 1.81 3.48 -23.96
CA ALA A 60 1.39 4.65 -24.73
C ALA A 60 0.64 5.64 -23.84
N SER A 61 0.91 6.94 -24.03
CA SER A 61 0.31 8.05 -23.26
C SER A 61 0.68 8.12 -21.77
N SER A 62 1.54 7.21 -21.28
CA SER A 62 2.05 7.25 -19.90
C SER A 62 2.99 8.44 -19.68
N VAL A 63 3.28 8.71 -18.41
CA VAL A 63 4.27 9.73 -18.04
C VAL A 63 5.65 9.43 -18.62
N ALA A 64 6.03 8.17 -18.82
CA ALA A 64 7.32 7.86 -19.45
C ALA A 64 7.35 8.13 -20.96
N ASP A 65 6.21 8.11 -21.64
CA ASP A 65 6.10 8.41 -23.07
C ASP A 65 6.37 9.91 -23.35
N ARG A 66 5.86 10.79 -22.50
CA ARG A 66 5.94 12.27 -22.63
C ARG A 66 7.36 12.90 -22.62
N PRO A 67 8.28 12.53 -21.72
CA PRO A 67 9.66 13.02 -21.68
C PRO A 67 10.55 12.38 -22.76
N GLY A 68 9.98 11.52 -23.62
CA GLY A 68 10.67 10.84 -24.69
C GLY A 68 11.52 9.65 -24.24
N LEU A 69 11.18 9.01 -23.11
CA LEU A 69 11.76 7.69 -22.78
C LEU A 69 11.28 6.67 -23.80
N LYS A 70 12.16 5.74 -24.19
CA LYS A 70 11.91 4.75 -25.23
C LYS A 70 12.37 3.38 -24.78
N SER A 71 11.73 2.35 -25.33
CA SER A 71 12.24 0.98 -25.20
C SER A 71 13.70 0.92 -25.69
N GLY A 72 14.55 0.23 -24.94
CA GLY A 72 16.00 0.15 -25.17
C GLY A 72 16.83 1.22 -24.42
N ASP A 73 16.19 2.21 -23.80
CA ASP A 73 16.88 3.10 -22.87
C ASP A 73 17.39 2.32 -21.65
N HIS A 74 18.56 2.71 -21.15
CA HIS A 74 19.07 2.20 -19.88
C HIS A 74 19.11 3.35 -18.89
N ILE A 75 18.21 3.31 -17.91
CA ILE A 75 18.16 4.30 -16.83
C ILE A 75 19.28 3.99 -15.85
N LEU A 76 20.26 4.87 -15.76
CA LEU A 76 21.40 4.75 -14.87
C LEU A 76 21.09 5.30 -13.48
N GLU A 77 20.38 6.43 -13.43
CA GLU A 77 20.05 7.12 -12.18
C GLU A 77 18.62 7.67 -12.22
N ILE A 78 17.97 7.67 -11.06
CA ILE A 78 16.72 8.39 -10.82
C ILE A 78 16.94 9.29 -9.60
N ASN A 79 16.68 10.59 -9.75
CA ASN A 79 16.88 11.60 -8.69
C ASN A 79 18.28 11.54 -8.06
N GLY A 80 19.32 11.28 -8.87
CA GLY A 80 20.71 11.14 -8.43
C GLY A 80 21.05 9.81 -7.74
N THR A 81 20.09 8.89 -7.61
CA THR A 81 20.34 7.54 -7.06
C THR A 81 20.66 6.57 -8.19
N ARG A 82 21.85 5.96 -8.14
CA ARG A 82 22.29 4.94 -9.12
C ARG A 82 21.49 3.65 -9.01
N LEU A 83 21.07 3.13 -10.16
CA LEU A 83 20.28 1.90 -10.27
C LEU A 83 21.17 0.68 -10.50
N ASP A 84 22.01 0.36 -9.50
CA ASP A 84 23.01 -0.71 -9.62
C ASP A 84 22.46 -2.10 -9.28
N SER A 85 21.25 -2.19 -8.70
CA SER A 85 20.65 -3.47 -8.32
C SER A 85 19.12 -3.44 -8.36
N ARG A 86 18.50 -4.63 -8.51
CA ARG A 86 17.03 -4.78 -8.41
C ARG A 86 16.48 -4.23 -7.09
N LYS A 87 17.24 -4.38 -6.00
CA LYS A 87 16.87 -3.85 -4.68
C LYS A 87 16.78 -2.33 -4.73
N THR A 88 17.82 -1.67 -5.23
CA THR A 88 17.87 -0.21 -5.35
C THR A 88 16.78 0.32 -6.27
N LEU A 89 16.54 -0.34 -7.41
CA LEU A 89 15.43 0.00 -8.30
C LEU A 89 14.10 -0.04 -7.56
N ASN A 90 13.77 -1.13 -6.87
CA ASN A 90 12.51 -1.26 -6.14
C ASN A 90 12.39 -0.22 -5.01
N GLN A 91 13.48 0.09 -4.31
CA GLN A 91 13.49 1.12 -3.27
C GLN A 91 13.21 2.50 -3.86
N VAL A 92 13.87 2.86 -4.96
CA VAL A 92 13.66 4.13 -5.62
C VAL A 92 12.23 4.24 -6.14
N LEU A 93 11.73 3.23 -6.86
CA LEU A 93 10.35 3.24 -7.37
C LEU A 93 9.31 3.42 -6.26
N ARG A 94 9.48 2.77 -5.10
CA ARG A 94 8.56 2.91 -3.95
C ARG A 94 8.58 4.30 -3.30
N SER A 95 9.68 5.03 -3.45
CA SER A 95 9.83 6.39 -2.91
C SER A 95 9.20 7.47 -3.80
N LEU A 96 8.84 7.12 -5.04
CA LEU A 96 8.26 8.05 -6.00
C LEU A 96 6.74 8.12 -5.81
N HIS A 97 6.22 9.33 -5.79
CA HIS A 97 4.80 9.62 -5.61
C HIS A 97 4.24 10.45 -6.77
N GLY A 98 2.92 10.43 -6.92
CA GLY A 98 2.23 11.35 -7.83
C GLY A 98 2.59 12.82 -7.54
N GLY A 99 2.81 13.58 -8.60
CA GLY A 99 3.23 14.98 -8.56
C GLY A 99 4.74 15.19 -8.38
N ASP A 100 5.52 14.16 -8.09
CA ASP A 100 6.98 14.31 -7.97
C ASP A 100 7.61 14.66 -9.32
N HIS A 101 8.62 15.52 -9.30
CA HIS A 101 9.52 15.73 -10.43
C HIS A 101 10.64 14.69 -10.38
N ALA A 102 10.60 13.71 -11.28
CA ALA A 102 11.63 12.68 -11.38
C ALA A 102 12.63 12.99 -12.50
N ARG A 103 13.90 13.07 -12.14
CA ARG A 103 15.04 13.24 -13.04
C ARG A 103 15.63 11.89 -13.38
N PHE A 104 15.69 11.55 -14.66
CA PHE A 104 16.22 10.30 -15.18
C PHE A 104 17.52 10.57 -15.93
N LYS A 105 18.62 10.00 -15.45
CA LYS A 105 19.86 9.90 -16.24
C LYS A 105 19.86 8.56 -16.94
N LEU A 106 20.07 8.56 -18.26
CA LEU A 106 19.97 7.35 -19.08
C LEU A 106 21.01 7.30 -20.19
N THR A 107 21.23 6.12 -20.75
CA THR A 107 21.97 5.95 -22.00
C THR A 107 21.07 5.38 -23.08
N ARG A 108 21.16 5.96 -24.29
CA ARG A 108 20.48 5.49 -25.50
C ARG A 108 21.51 5.31 -26.61
N ALA A 109 21.65 4.08 -27.11
CA ALA A 109 22.63 3.74 -28.14
C ALA A 109 24.06 4.27 -27.82
N GLY A 110 24.48 4.13 -26.56
CA GLY A 110 25.80 4.55 -26.07
C GLY A 110 25.97 6.05 -25.79
N LYS A 111 24.94 6.88 -26.00
CA LYS A 111 24.97 8.31 -25.66
C LYS A 111 24.23 8.57 -24.36
N GLU A 112 24.85 9.30 -23.44
CA GLU A 112 24.17 9.78 -22.23
C GLU A 112 23.14 10.85 -22.59
N ALA A 113 22.03 10.81 -21.87
CA ALA A 113 20.97 11.79 -21.91
C ALA A 113 20.39 11.95 -20.50
N GLU A 114 19.74 13.08 -20.28
CA GLU A 114 19.00 13.35 -19.05
C GLU A 114 17.62 13.89 -19.43
N THR A 115 16.59 13.44 -18.73
CA THR A 115 15.24 13.95 -18.90
C THR A 115 14.53 14.06 -17.56
N THR A 116 13.50 14.90 -17.47
CA THR A 116 12.69 15.07 -16.26
C THR A 116 11.23 14.89 -16.61
N ALA A 117 10.47 14.23 -15.73
CA ALA A 117 9.04 14.04 -15.88
C ALA A 117 8.31 14.36 -14.57
N ILE A 118 7.08 14.88 -14.68
CA ILE A 118 6.16 14.99 -13.55
C ILE A 118 5.39 13.67 -13.48
N LEU A 119 5.51 12.97 -12.36
CA LEU A 119 4.90 11.65 -12.17
C LEU A 119 3.39 11.74 -11.94
N GLU A 120 2.65 10.84 -12.54
CA GLU A 120 1.22 10.67 -12.30
C GLU A 120 1.03 9.80 -11.07
N ALA A 121 -0.03 10.06 -10.31
CA ALA A 121 -0.43 9.16 -9.23
C ALA A 121 -0.94 7.84 -9.81
N LEU A 122 -0.61 6.73 -9.15
CA LEU A 122 -1.22 5.44 -9.43
C LEU A 122 -2.74 5.56 -9.25
N PRO A 123 -3.54 5.12 -10.23
CA PRO A 123 -4.99 5.18 -10.11
C PRO A 123 -5.45 4.37 -8.90
N SER A 124 -6.66 4.67 -8.43
CA SER A 124 -7.33 3.80 -7.49
C SER A 124 -7.80 2.53 -8.19
N GLU A 125 -7.82 1.42 -7.45
CA GLU A 125 -8.53 0.22 -7.89
C GLU A 125 -9.99 0.56 -8.22
N ASN A 126 -10.53 -0.09 -9.24
CA ASN A 126 -11.88 0.15 -9.71
C ASN A 126 -12.56 -1.19 -10.01
N LEU A 127 -13.54 -1.53 -9.18
CA LEU A 127 -14.26 -2.80 -9.24
C LEU A 127 -15.76 -2.53 -9.30
N GLN A 128 -16.44 -3.24 -10.19
CA GLN A 128 -17.89 -3.08 -10.37
C GLN A 128 -18.64 -3.57 -9.13
N GLY A 129 -19.62 -2.79 -8.67
CA GLY A 129 -20.54 -3.20 -7.59
C GLY A 129 -20.00 -3.02 -6.17
N VAL A 130 -18.83 -2.41 -6.00
CA VAL A 130 -18.24 -2.07 -4.70
C VAL A 130 -17.82 -0.61 -4.65
N GLU A 131 -17.85 -0.03 -3.46
CA GLU A 131 -17.17 1.21 -3.10
C GLU A 131 -15.76 0.84 -2.62
N ILE A 132 -14.74 1.60 -3.05
CA ILE A 132 -13.36 1.45 -2.59
C ILE A 132 -13.01 2.67 -1.76
N ILE A 133 -12.60 2.41 -0.51
CA ILE A 133 -12.26 3.43 0.48
C ILE A 133 -10.78 3.28 0.81
N HIS A 134 -10.02 4.34 0.52
CA HIS A 134 -8.65 4.49 1.03
C HIS A 134 -8.68 5.32 2.28
N ASP A 135 -8.01 4.83 3.31
CA ASP A 135 -7.89 5.49 4.61
C ASP A 135 -6.52 5.13 5.18
N SER A 136 -6.21 5.57 6.38
CA SER A 136 -4.98 5.20 7.06
C SER A 136 -5.18 4.91 8.55
N VAL A 137 -4.23 4.18 9.11
CA VAL A 137 -4.13 3.94 10.54
C VAL A 137 -2.77 4.39 11.05
N GLN A 138 -2.78 5.11 12.17
CA GLN A 138 -1.57 5.48 12.90
C GLN A 138 -1.05 4.26 13.67
N THR A 139 0.21 3.90 13.47
CA THR A 139 0.89 2.87 14.26
C THR A 139 1.52 3.46 15.52
N ALA A 140 1.76 2.61 16.52
CA ALA A 140 2.54 2.96 17.70
C ALA A 140 4.00 3.31 17.37
N GLY A 141 4.49 2.86 16.20
CA GLY A 141 5.81 3.21 15.67
C GLY A 141 5.93 4.62 15.11
N GLY A 142 4.85 5.41 15.10
CA GLY A 142 4.88 6.82 14.67
C GLY A 142 4.76 7.03 13.15
N PHE A 143 4.39 6.01 12.39
CA PHE A 143 4.10 6.10 10.95
C PHE A 143 2.70 5.60 10.65
N ARG A 144 2.14 6.00 9.50
CA ARG A 144 0.80 5.60 9.08
C ARG A 144 0.83 4.45 8.07
N LEU A 145 -0.10 3.52 8.20
CA LEU A 145 -0.32 2.46 7.23
C LEU A 145 -1.60 2.72 6.44
N ARG A 146 -1.52 2.52 5.14
CA ARG A 146 -2.65 2.58 4.22
C ARG A 146 -3.56 1.39 4.43
N THR A 147 -4.86 1.67 4.52
CA THR A 147 -5.92 0.65 4.48
C THR A 147 -6.71 0.77 3.19
N ILE A 148 -7.00 -0.37 2.56
CA ILE A 148 -7.84 -0.45 1.36
C ILE A 148 -9.08 -1.29 1.71
N ILE A 149 -10.24 -0.63 1.73
CA ILE A 149 -11.49 -1.24 2.18
C ILE A 149 -12.45 -1.29 1.00
N THR A 150 -12.90 -2.47 0.59
CA THR A 150 -13.98 -2.59 -0.39
C THR A 150 -15.29 -2.90 0.31
N ARG A 151 -16.32 -2.13 0.00
CA ARG A 151 -17.67 -2.29 0.55
C ARG A 151 -18.66 -2.59 -0.59
N PRO A 152 -19.41 -3.69 -0.54
CA PRO A 152 -20.47 -3.96 -1.51
C PRO A 152 -21.52 -2.84 -1.55
N LEU A 153 -21.84 -2.36 -2.75
CA LEU A 153 -22.90 -1.38 -2.98
C LEU A 153 -24.29 -2.01 -2.81
N ASN A 154 -25.30 -1.17 -2.56
CA ASN A 154 -26.72 -1.56 -2.50
C ASN A 154 -27.06 -2.63 -1.44
N LYS A 155 -26.23 -2.75 -0.38
CA LYS A 155 -26.52 -3.60 0.76
C LYS A 155 -26.85 -2.72 1.98
N PRO A 156 -28.07 -2.80 2.53
CA PRO A 156 -28.44 -2.01 3.69
C PRO A 156 -27.83 -2.59 4.98
N GLY A 157 -27.61 -1.71 5.96
CA GLY A 157 -27.16 -2.08 7.30
C GLY A 157 -25.68 -2.43 7.40
N ARG A 158 -25.32 -3.02 8.54
CA ARG A 158 -23.94 -3.44 8.84
C ARG A 158 -23.60 -4.76 8.17
N LEU A 159 -22.44 -4.81 7.53
CA LEU A 159 -21.96 -5.95 6.77
C LEU A 159 -20.89 -6.72 7.53
N PRO A 160 -20.86 -8.06 7.39
CA PRO A 160 -19.74 -8.84 7.91
C PRO A 160 -18.44 -8.43 7.19
N VAL A 161 -17.29 -8.65 7.82
CA VAL A 161 -15.97 -8.26 7.30
C VAL A 161 -15.02 -9.44 7.19
N ILE A 162 -14.28 -9.48 6.09
CA ILE A 162 -13.07 -10.28 5.91
C ILE A 162 -11.89 -9.34 6.16
N PHE A 163 -11.20 -9.51 7.29
CA PHE A 163 -9.95 -8.82 7.58
C PHE A 163 -8.79 -9.66 7.06
N MET A 164 -8.01 -9.11 6.13
CA MET A 164 -6.93 -9.81 5.47
C MET A 164 -5.58 -9.55 6.16
N VAL A 165 -4.85 -10.63 6.43
CA VAL A 165 -3.44 -10.62 6.80
C VAL A 165 -2.64 -11.19 5.64
N GLY A 166 -1.77 -10.34 5.10
CA GLY A 166 -1.09 -10.55 3.83
C GLY A 166 0.01 -11.61 3.85
N TRP A 167 0.65 -11.76 2.70
CA TRP A 167 1.75 -12.69 2.43
C TRP A 167 3.11 -12.13 2.89
N LEU A 168 4.23 -12.73 2.51
CA LEU A 168 5.58 -12.30 2.92
C LEU A 168 6.13 -11.15 2.06
N SER A 169 5.88 -11.15 0.76
CA SER A 169 6.45 -10.17 -0.17
C SER A 169 5.95 -8.72 0.07
N CYS A 170 6.71 -7.77 -0.48
CA CYS A 170 6.58 -6.32 -0.26
C CYS A 170 5.86 -5.62 -1.41
N ASP A 171 4.72 -6.18 -1.78
CA ASP A 171 3.81 -5.67 -2.80
C ASP A 171 2.48 -5.31 -2.16
N SER A 172 1.80 -4.33 -2.78
CA SER A 172 0.53 -3.83 -2.27
C SER A 172 -0.56 -4.91 -2.41
N SER A 173 -1.54 -4.83 -1.53
CA SER A 173 -2.76 -5.64 -1.56
C SER A 173 -3.85 -5.09 -2.49
N GLU A 174 -3.54 -4.01 -3.24
CA GLU A 174 -4.40 -3.38 -4.23
C GLU A 174 -3.89 -3.68 -5.66
N TYR A 175 -4.82 -3.88 -6.61
CA TYR A 175 -4.50 -4.17 -8.01
C TYR A 175 -5.13 -3.12 -8.96
N PRO A 176 -4.65 -1.87 -8.98
CA PRO A 176 -5.29 -0.78 -9.74
C PRO A 176 -5.32 -0.96 -11.26
N LEU A 177 -4.40 -1.76 -11.79
CA LEU A 177 -4.25 -2.00 -13.23
C LEU A 177 -4.92 -3.31 -13.67
N GLY A 178 -5.71 -3.91 -12.79
CA GLY A 178 -6.30 -5.24 -12.98
C GLY A 178 -5.45 -6.34 -12.34
N ALA A 179 -6.08 -7.50 -12.15
CA ALA A 179 -5.43 -8.69 -11.65
C ALA A 179 -5.09 -9.62 -12.82
N ASP A 180 -3.80 -9.87 -13.03
CA ASP A 180 -3.28 -10.80 -14.04
C ASP A 180 -2.75 -12.12 -13.43
N ASP A 181 -2.83 -12.25 -12.10
CA ASP A 181 -2.49 -13.46 -11.35
C ASP A 181 -3.64 -13.99 -10.48
N GLY A 182 -3.45 -15.19 -9.94
CA GLY A 182 -4.46 -15.85 -9.11
C GLY A 182 -4.70 -15.20 -7.74
N PHE A 183 -3.74 -14.43 -7.22
CA PHE A 183 -3.87 -13.73 -5.95
C PHE A 183 -4.72 -12.46 -6.10
N GLY A 184 -4.43 -11.63 -7.10
CA GLY A 184 -5.24 -10.47 -7.43
C GLY A 184 -6.68 -10.87 -7.76
N GLN A 185 -6.87 -11.95 -8.55
CA GLN A 185 -8.21 -12.42 -8.88
C GLN A 185 -8.97 -12.89 -7.64
N LEU A 186 -8.29 -13.57 -6.71
CA LEU A 186 -8.90 -13.95 -5.42
C LEU A 186 -9.38 -12.71 -4.65
N LEU A 187 -8.57 -11.65 -4.57
CA LEU A 187 -8.94 -10.44 -3.85
C LEU A 187 -10.11 -9.70 -4.51
N HIS A 188 -10.11 -9.60 -5.84
CA HIS A 188 -11.24 -9.05 -6.59
C HIS A 188 -12.52 -9.87 -6.40
N ASP A 189 -12.42 -11.20 -6.40
CA ASP A 189 -13.56 -12.09 -6.15
C ASP A 189 -14.08 -11.95 -4.72
N LEU A 190 -13.20 -11.86 -3.72
CA LEU A 190 -13.60 -11.61 -2.34
C LEU A 190 -14.29 -10.26 -2.21
N ALA A 191 -13.77 -9.20 -2.83
CA ALA A 191 -14.36 -7.87 -2.81
C ALA A 191 -15.76 -7.86 -3.45
N THR A 192 -15.91 -8.46 -4.63
CA THR A 192 -17.12 -8.31 -5.47
C THR A 192 -18.17 -9.39 -5.27
N ARG A 193 -17.79 -10.60 -4.83
CA ARG A 193 -18.69 -11.78 -4.79
C ARG A 193 -19.04 -12.26 -3.40
N SER A 194 -18.27 -11.91 -2.37
CA SER A 194 -18.52 -12.39 -0.99
C SER A 194 -19.78 -11.78 -0.38
N GLY A 195 -20.17 -10.57 -0.80
CA GLY A 195 -21.21 -9.78 -0.12
C GLY A 195 -20.76 -9.25 1.25
N MET A 196 -19.46 -9.30 1.54
CA MET A 196 -18.82 -8.86 2.77
C MET A 196 -17.91 -7.66 2.50
N VAL A 197 -17.58 -6.90 3.54
CA VAL A 197 -16.49 -5.92 3.46
C VAL A 197 -15.17 -6.68 3.39
N LEU A 198 -14.28 -6.31 2.48
CA LEU A 198 -12.89 -6.80 2.49
C LEU A 198 -12.01 -5.66 2.99
N PHE A 199 -11.30 -5.92 4.10
CA PHE A 199 -10.40 -4.98 4.74
C PHE A 199 -8.96 -5.44 4.52
N ARG A 200 -8.18 -4.61 3.84
CA ARG A 200 -6.77 -4.85 3.53
C ARG A 200 -5.89 -3.75 4.12
N THR A 201 -4.62 -4.06 4.36
CA THR A 201 -3.64 -3.10 4.86
C THR A 201 -2.31 -3.36 4.17
N ASP A 202 -1.75 -2.31 3.58
CA ASP A 202 -0.39 -2.38 3.06
C ASP A 202 0.61 -2.28 4.22
N LYS A 203 1.61 -3.15 4.20
CA LYS A 203 2.68 -3.17 5.21
C LYS A 203 3.48 -1.87 5.22
N PRO A 204 4.23 -1.58 6.30
CA PRO A 204 5.14 -0.43 6.29
C PRO A 204 6.05 -0.41 5.06
N GLY A 205 6.21 0.77 4.45
CA GLY A 205 7.01 0.96 3.24
C GLY A 205 6.50 0.23 1.98
N THR A 206 5.23 -0.17 1.94
CA THR A 206 4.56 -0.82 0.81
C THR A 206 3.34 -0.02 0.38
N GLY A 207 3.07 0.07 -0.93
CA GLY A 207 2.01 0.95 -1.43
C GLY A 207 2.20 2.38 -0.93
N ASP A 208 1.14 3.01 -0.45
CA ASP A 208 1.24 4.36 0.13
C ASP A 208 1.53 4.36 1.63
N SER A 209 1.72 3.20 2.25
CA SER A 209 2.07 3.12 3.67
C SER A 209 3.44 3.75 3.92
N GLU A 210 3.50 4.56 4.97
CA GLU A 210 4.75 5.09 5.51
C GLU A 210 5.51 3.99 6.29
N GLY A 211 6.61 4.39 6.93
CA GLY A 211 7.38 3.54 7.82
C GLY A 211 8.64 2.95 7.17
N PRO A 212 9.34 2.08 7.90
CA PRO A 212 10.60 1.50 7.41
C PRO A 212 10.38 0.63 6.17
N PRO A 213 11.43 0.40 5.36
CA PRO A 213 11.35 -0.48 4.19
C PRO A 213 10.84 -1.86 4.58
N CYS A 214 9.85 -2.38 3.82
CA CYS A 214 9.22 -3.66 4.11
C CYS A 214 10.21 -4.84 4.22
N ASP A 215 11.32 -4.82 3.45
CA ASP A 215 12.34 -5.88 3.47
C ASP A 215 13.26 -5.84 4.70
N THR A 216 13.09 -4.83 5.55
CA THR A 216 13.81 -4.66 6.83
C THR A 216 12.91 -4.87 8.04
N LEU A 217 11.62 -5.18 7.82
CA LEU A 217 10.66 -5.35 8.90
C LEU A 217 10.94 -6.58 9.75
N ASP A 218 10.74 -6.43 11.05
CA ASP A 218 10.62 -7.56 11.96
C ASP A 218 9.16 -7.97 12.16
N PHE A 219 8.98 -9.18 12.68
CA PHE A 219 7.67 -9.77 12.94
C PHE A 219 6.79 -8.92 13.87
N LYS A 220 7.39 -8.23 14.85
CA LYS A 220 6.64 -7.46 15.85
C LYS A 220 6.08 -6.20 15.23
N THR A 221 6.86 -5.49 14.42
CA THR A 221 6.41 -4.29 13.69
C THR A 221 5.29 -4.64 12.71
N GLU A 222 5.42 -5.74 11.96
CA GLU A 222 4.37 -6.17 11.03
C GLU A 222 3.08 -6.57 11.77
N LEU A 223 3.19 -7.36 12.84
CA LEU A 223 2.04 -7.75 13.67
C LEU A 223 1.35 -6.56 14.33
N GLU A 224 2.11 -5.56 14.78
CA GLU A 224 1.57 -4.33 15.36
C GLU A 224 0.76 -3.54 14.32
N GLY A 225 1.26 -3.42 13.09
CA GLY A 225 0.52 -2.79 12.00
C GLY A 225 -0.83 -3.46 11.74
N TYR A 226 -0.85 -4.80 11.65
CA TYR A 226 -2.11 -5.54 11.50
C TYR A 226 -3.05 -5.38 12.70
N ARG A 227 -2.52 -5.31 13.92
CA ARG A 227 -3.33 -5.07 15.12
C ARG A 227 -3.94 -3.67 15.13
N ALA A 228 -3.16 -2.65 14.78
CA ALA A 228 -3.64 -1.28 14.68
C ALA A 228 -4.78 -1.20 13.65
N SER A 229 -4.58 -1.74 12.45
CA SER A 229 -5.63 -1.83 11.42
C SER A 229 -6.86 -2.60 11.87
N PHE A 230 -6.69 -3.73 12.57
CA PHE A 230 -7.82 -4.54 13.03
C PHE A 230 -8.68 -3.79 14.07
N GLN A 231 -8.06 -2.98 14.91
CA GLN A 231 -8.77 -2.16 15.90
C GLN A 231 -9.65 -1.08 15.25
N THR A 232 -9.28 -0.59 14.06
CA THR A 232 -10.07 0.43 13.35
C THR A 232 -11.36 -0.12 12.75
N LEU A 233 -11.59 -1.43 12.72
CA LEU A 233 -12.86 -2.00 12.24
C LEU A 233 -14.09 -1.38 12.93
N ALA A 234 -13.97 -0.99 14.20
CA ALA A 234 -15.04 -0.34 14.95
C ALA A 234 -15.32 1.12 14.55
N LYS A 235 -14.41 1.77 13.81
CA LYS A 235 -14.57 3.14 13.26
C LYS A 235 -15.65 3.19 12.19
N TYR A 236 -15.83 2.10 11.44
CA TYR A 236 -16.69 2.07 10.27
C TYR A 236 -18.10 1.60 10.65
N ASP A 237 -19.06 2.50 10.54
CA ASP A 237 -20.46 2.26 10.93
C ASP A 237 -21.17 1.19 10.09
N PHE A 238 -20.66 0.93 8.88
CA PHE A 238 -21.10 -0.10 7.95
C PHE A 238 -20.51 -1.48 8.22
N ILE A 239 -19.57 -1.64 9.17
CA ILE A 239 -19.00 -2.94 9.56
C ILE A 239 -19.76 -3.50 10.76
N ASP A 240 -20.15 -4.77 10.67
CA ASP A 240 -20.70 -5.52 11.80
C ASP A 240 -19.57 -6.11 12.64
N ALA A 241 -19.31 -5.46 13.79
CA ALA A 241 -18.28 -5.87 14.74
C ALA A 241 -18.46 -7.28 15.34
N ASN A 242 -19.61 -7.93 15.17
CA ASN A 242 -19.89 -9.28 15.65
C ASN A 242 -19.78 -10.35 14.54
N ARG A 243 -19.48 -9.94 13.30
CA ARG A 243 -19.31 -10.83 12.14
C ARG A 243 -17.97 -10.57 11.44
N ILE A 244 -16.89 -10.98 12.09
CA ILE A 244 -15.51 -10.79 11.68
C ILE A 244 -14.89 -12.14 11.27
N PHE A 245 -14.34 -12.19 10.07
CA PHE A 245 -13.61 -13.33 9.52
C PHE A 245 -12.18 -12.88 9.25
N VAL A 246 -11.18 -13.64 9.69
CA VAL A 246 -9.78 -13.26 9.50
C VAL A 246 -9.14 -14.21 8.50
N LEU A 247 -8.75 -13.68 7.34
CA LEU A 247 -8.10 -14.42 6.26
C LEU A 247 -6.59 -14.22 6.33
N GLY A 248 -5.84 -15.31 6.47
CA GLY A 248 -4.39 -15.33 6.45
C GLY A 248 -3.87 -16.05 5.22
N MET A 249 -3.02 -15.38 4.45
CA MET A 249 -2.45 -15.96 3.23
C MET A 249 -0.94 -16.12 3.34
N SER A 250 -0.42 -17.27 2.94
CA SER A 250 1.02 -17.58 3.03
C SER A 250 1.53 -17.29 4.44
N ASN A 251 2.49 -16.38 4.59
CA ASN A 251 3.01 -15.96 5.89
C ASN A 251 1.91 -15.51 6.87
N GLY A 252 0.91 -14.76 6.39
CA GLY A 252 -0.21 -14.29 7.20
C GLY A 252 -0.98 -15.41 7.89
N GLY A 253 -0.99 -16.62 7.32
CA GLY A 253 -1.64 -17.78 7.92
C GLY A 253 -1.12 -18.16 9.31
N GLY A 254 0.17 -17.94 9.60
CA GLY A 254 0.72 -18.13 10.94
C GLY A 254 0.51 -16.94 11.88
N ILE A 255 0.16 -15.77 11.32
CA ILE A 255 0.01 -14.50 12.04
C ILE A 255 -1.44 -14.29 12.49
N VAL A 256 -2.43 -14.76 11.71
CA VAL A 256 -3.86 -14.47 11.96
C VAL A 256 -4.35 -14.71 13.39
N PRO A 257 -3.95 -15.75 14.13
CA PRO A 257 -4.46 -15.95 15.49
C PRO A 257 -4.01 -14.86 16.48
N LEU A 258 -2.97 -14.10 16.14
CA LEU A 258 -2.35 -13.10 17.01
C LEU A 258 -2.90 -11.69 16.80
N VAL A 259 -3.63 -11.45 15.70
CA VAL A 259 -4.13 -10.13 15.30
C VAL A 259 -5.29 -9.65 16.19
N PRO A 260 -6.33 -10.46 16.51
CA PRO A 260 -7.53 -9.93 17.18
C PRO A 260 -7.36 -9.52 18.65
N GLN A 261 -6.25 -9.85 19.31
CA GLN A 261 -5.95 -9.51 20.71
C GLN A 261 -7.11 -9.80 21.70
N GLY A 262 -7.76 -10.95 21.54
CA GLY A 262 -8.89 -11.37 22.40
C GLY A 262 -10.26 -10.86 21.96
N ARG A 263 -10.34 -10.05 20.90
CA ARG A 263 -11.62 -9.71 20.26
C ARG A 263 -12.22 -10.95 19.59
N HIS A 264 -13.55 -11.08 19.70
CA HIS A 264 -14.27 -12.18 19.05
C HIS A 264 -14.10 -12.12 17.53
N VAL A 265 -13.81 -13.28 16.94
CA VAL A 265 -13.84 -13.52 15.50
C VAL A 265 -14.61 -14.80 15.22
N ASN A 266 -15.41 -14.79 14.16
CA ASN A 266 -16.32 -15.89 13.81
C ASN A 266 -15.59 -17.05 13.14
N ALA A 267 -14.53 -16.77 12.39
CA ALA A 267 -13.68 -17.80 11.80
C ALA A 267 -12.29 -17.26 11.40
N TYR A 268 -11.32 -18.17 11.35
CA TYR A 268 -10.03 -17.99 10.70
C TYR A 268 -10.02 -18.79 9.40
N ILE A 269 -9.56 -18.17 8.31
CA ILE A 269 -9.39 -18.81 7.01
C ILE A 269 -7.89 -18.76 6.71
N VAL A 270 -7.24 -19.91 6.57
CA VAL A 270 -5.78 -20.00 6.34
C VAL A 270 -5.53 -20.63 4.98
N VAL A 271 -4.88 -19.89 4.08
CA VAL A 271 -4.57 -20.33 2.72
C VAL A 271 -3.05 -20.40 2.54
N GLY A 272 -2.52 -21.61 2.36
CA GLY A 272 -1.08 -21.82 2.13
C GLY A 272 -0.17 -21.37 3.29
N GLY A 273 -0.71 -21.27 4.51
CA GLY A 273 0.02 -20.84 5.70
C GLY A 273 0.66 -21.96 6.51
N TRP A 274 0.97 -21.67 7.77
CA TRP A 274 1.71 -22.56 8.66
C TRP A 274 1.17 -22.52 10.09
N VAL A 275 1.36 -23.63 10.81
CA VAL A 275 0.87 -23.82 12.20
C VAL A 275 1.97 -24.25 13.17
N LYS A 276 3.19 -24.44 12.67
CA LYS A 276 4.38 -24.85 13.44
C LYS A 276 5.24 -23.63 13.79
N THR A 277 6.34 -23.80 14.52
CA THR A 277 7.28 -22.69 14.67
C THR A 277 7.84 -22.27 13.30
N TRP A 278 8.25 -21.00 13.17
CA TRP A 278 8.85 -20.50 11.92
C TRP A 278 10.06 -21.34 11.49
N PHE A 279 10.88 -21.77 12.45
CA PHE A 279 12.04 -22.62 12.18
C PHE A 279 11.64 -23.98 11.56
N GLU A 280 10.66 -24.66 12.15
CA GLU A 280 10.14 -25.92 11.59
C GLU A 280 9.52 -25.71 10.21
N HIS A 281 8.76 -24.63 10.02
CA HIS A 281 8.16 -24.29 8.75
C HIS A 281 9.22 -24.10 7.65
N MET A 282 10.31 -23.40 7.95
CA MET A 282 11.42 -23.19 7.01
C MET A 282 12.13 -24.49 6.66
N ILE A 283 12.35 -25.40 7.62
CA ILE A 283 12.93 -26.73 7.33
C ILE A 283 12.01 -27.54 6.40
N GLU A 284 10.70 -27.51 6.65
CA GLU A 284 9.72 -28.20 5.80
C GLU A 284 9.67 -27.62 4.38
N LEU A 285 9.71 -26.30 4.26
CA LEU A 285 9.77 -25.62 2.96
C LEU A 285 11.02 -26.01 2.18
N GLU A 286 12.20 -26.01 2.82
CA GLU A 286 13.44 -26.43 2.15
C GLU A 286 13.40 -27.91 1.74
N ARG A 287 12.90 -28.78 2.62
CA ARG A 287 12.71 -30.19 2.27
C ARG A 287 11.80 -30.34 1.06
N ARG A 288 10.67 -29.64 1.03
CA ARG A 288 9.71 -29.67 -0.08
C ARG A 288 10.33 -29.13 -1.36
N ARG A 289 11.07 -28.02 -1.30
CA ARG A 289 11.78 -27.44 -2.45
C ARG A 289 12.75 -28.44 -3.07
N VAL A 290 13.57 -29.10 -2.24
CA VAL A 290 14.59 -30.05 -2.71
C VAL A 290 13.96 -31.33 -3.28
N GLN A 291 12.87 -31.81 -2.68
CA GLN A 291 12.07 -32.92 -3.23
C GLN A 291 11.45 -32.57 -4.59
N LEU A 292 10.82 -31.41 -4.71
CA LEU A 292 10.21 -30.94 -5.97
C LEU A 292 11.23 -30.66 -7.07
N ALA A 293 12.48 -30.35 -6.71
CA ALA A 293 13.60 -30.23 -7.63
C ALA A 293 14.13 -31.61 -8.13
N GLY A 294 13.50 -32.72 -7.72
CA GLY A 294 13.87 -34.07 -8.17
C GLY A 294 15.07 -34.67 -7.43
N THR A 295 15.47 -34.09 -6.29
CA THR A 295 16.60 -34.63 -5.52
C THR A 295 16.20 -35.96 -4.86
N PRO A 296 16.94 -37.05 -5.09
CA PRO A 296 16.64 -38.35 -4.50
C PRO A 296 16.61 -38.28 -2.97
N GLN A 297 15.61 -38.90 -2.35
CA GLN A 297 15.42 -38.87 -0.90
C GLN A 297 16.63 -39.37 -0.11
N ILE A 298 17.45 -40.25 -0.69
CA ILE A 298 18.67 -40.75 -0.05
C ILE A 298 19.78 -39.69 0.07
N ARG A 299 19.84 -38.70 -0.84
CA ARG A 299 20.77 -37.57 -0.72
C ARG A 299 20.32 -36.53 0.31
N LEU A 300 19.01 -36.48 0.61
CA LEU A 300 18.46 -35.59 1.64
C LEU A 300 18.81 -36.04 3.07
N LEU A 301 19.21 -37.29 3.26
CA LEU A 301 19.58 -37.87 4.55
C LEU A 301 21.10 -37.78 4.83
N SER A 302 21.89 -37.38 3.83
CA SER A 302 23.36 -37.41 3.86
C SER A 302 24.02 -36.04 3.87
N GLN A 303 23.26 -34.96 4.03
CA GLN A 303 23.72 -33.58 4.22
C GLN A 303 23.26 -33.08 5.58
#